data_AF-A0A7C2EZL8-F1
#
_entry.id   AF-A0A7C2EZL8-F1
#
_cell.length_a   1.000
_cell.length_b   1.000
_cell.length_c   1.000
_cell.angle_alpha   90.00
_cell.angle_beta   90.00
_cell.angle_gamma   90.00
#
_symmetry.space_group_name_H-M   'P 1'
#
loop_
_entity.id
_entity.type
_entity.pdbx_description
1 polymer ?
#
loop_
_entity_poly.entity_id
_entity_poly.type
_entity_poly.pdbx_seq_one_letter_code
_entity_poly.pdbx_strand_id
1 'polypeptide(L)'
;MRYESQIASTVINMLGKSPEAEDIGQEVFIRFYKAIPGFRGESSVGTYLTRIAINLSLNEIKRRKRRKNIFVKKELSELINYIDENKPDVSGDKEMINRAIQSLNPKFRSVLVLR
;
A
#
# COMPACT_ATOMS: atom_id res chain seq x y z
N MET A 1 -20.51 -3.21 22.80
CA MET A 1 -19.35 -3.22 23.72
C MET A 1 -18.84 -1.77 23.92
N ARG A 2 -18.40 -1.35 25.12
CA ARG A 2 -18.18 0.09 25.48
C ARG A 2 -17.20 0.88 24.57
N TYR A 3 -16.25 0.21 23.93
CA TYR A 3 -15.22 0.86 23.10
C TYR A 3 -15.33 0.54 21.60
N GLU A 4 -16.28 -0.30 21.21
CA GLU A 4 -16.40 -0.84 19.85
C GLU A 4 -16.66 0.24 18.82
N SER A 5 -17.62 1.14 19.07
CA SER A 5 -17.90 2.27 18.18
C SER A 5 -16.70 3.21 18.02
N GLN A 6 -15.95 3.45 19.09
CA GLN A 6 -14.75 4.30 19.07
C GLN A 6 -13.63 3.66 18.24
N ILE A 7 -13.38 2.36 18.41
CA ILE A 7 -12.36 1.62 17.67
C ILE A 7 -12.76 1.47 16.21
N ALA A 8 -14.01 1.09 15.93
CA ALA A 8 -14.53 1.05 14.56
C ALA A 8 -14.37 2.41 13.86
N SER A 9 -14.75 3.51 14.52
CA SER A 9 -14.57 4.85 13.96
C SER A 9 -13.10 5.17 13.69
N THR A 10 -12.21 4.83 14.61
CA THR A 10 -10.76 5.06 14.46
C THR A 10 -10.21 4.30 13.25
N VAL A 11 -10.53 3.01 13.13
CA VAL A 11 -10.01 2.16 12.05
C VAL A 11 -10.61 2.56 10.71
N ILE A 12 -11.92 2.81 10.63
CA ILE A 12 -12.60 3.26 9.41
C ILE A 12 -12.04 4.60 8.94
N ASN A 13 -11.78 5.55 9.85
CA ASN A 13 -11.17 6.83 9.50
C ASN A 13 -9.76 6.67 8.91
N MET A 14 -9.00 5.65 9.33
CA MET A 14 -7.64 5.41 8.84
C MET A 14 -7.58 4.58 7.55
N LEU A 15 -8.50 3.61 7.38
CA LEU A 15 -8.43 2.62 6.30
C LEU A 15 -9.53 2.74 5.25
N GLY A 16 -10.55 3.56 5.52
CA GLY A 16 -11.82 3.54 4.82
C GLY A 16 -12.71 2.36 5.23
N LYS A 17 -13.95 2.34 4.76
CA LYS A 17 -14.83 1.17 4.91
C LYS A 17 -14.34 0.06 3.98
N SER A 18 -13.82 -1.01 4.55
CA SER A 18 -13.44 -2.24 3.83
C SER A 18 -13.48 -3.45 4.77
N PRO A 19 -13.54 -4.68 4.25
CA PRO A 19 -13.50 -5.89 5.07
C PRO A 19 -12.27 -5.94 6.00
N GLU A 20 -11.11 -5.48 5.52
CA GLU A 20 -9.90 -5.47 6.36
C GLU A 20 -9.97 -4.47 7.52
N ALA A 21 -10.78 -3.41 7.39
CA ALA A 21 -11.02 -2.47 8.48
C ALA A 21 -11.82 -3.14 9.61
N GLU A 22 -12.79 -3.99 9.25
CA GLU A 22 -13.56 -4.78 10.21
C GLU A 22 -12.67 -5.82 10.91
N ASP A 23 -11.87 -6.57 10.14
CA ASP A 23 -10.90 -7.54 10.67
C ASP A 23 -9.93 -6.89 11.66
N ILE A 24 -9.42 -5.70 11.33
CA ILE A 24 -8.51 -4.96 12.21
C ILE A 24 -9.23 -4.52 13.48
N GLY A 25 -10.48 -4.07 13.39
CA GLY A 25 -11.29 -3.75 14.55
C GLY A 25 -11.40 -4.93 15.52
N GLN A 26 -11.62 -6.14 15.00
CA GLN A 26 -11.68 -7.37 15.81
C GLN A 26 -10.31 -7.72 16.41
N GLU A 27 -9.24 -7.66 15.60
CA GLU A 27 -7.86 -7.95 16.04
C GLU A 27 -7.40 -7.01 17.16
N VAL A 28 -7.89 -5.76 17.21
CA VAL A 28 -7.62 -4.83 18.33
C VAL A 28 -8.02 -5.46 19.66
N PHE A 29 -9.23 -6.03 19.75
CA PHE A 29 -9.74 -6.61 20.98
C PHE A 29 -9.01 -7.90 21.36
N ILE A 30 -8.63 -8.72 20.38
CA ILE A 30 -7.83 -9.93 20.60
C ILE A 30 -6.46 -9.56 21.18
N ARG A 31 -5.78 -8.57 20.59
CA ARG A 31 -4.48 -8.10 21.10
C ARG A 31 -4.58 -7.44 22.45
N PHE A 32 -5.65 -6.69 22.67
CA PHE A 32 -5.91 -6.09 23.96
C PHE A 32 -6.06 -7.17 25.03
N TYR A 33 -6.91 -8.17 24.80
CA TYR A 33 -7.11 -9.28 25.74
C TYR A 33 -5.80 -9.99 26.11
N LYS A 34 -4.96 -10.28 25.11
CA LYS A 34 -3.63 -10.88 25.33
C LYS A 34 -2.67 -9.98 26.10
N ALA A 35 -2.85 -8.66 26.02
CA ALA A 35 -2.00 -7.68 26.68
C ALA A 35 -2.47 -7.27 28.08
N ILE A 36 -3.68 -7.68 28.50
CA ILE A 36 -4.25 -7.39 29.82
C ILE A 36 -3.30 -7.76 30.98
N PRO A 37 -2.64 -8.94 31.01
CA PRO A 37 -1.77 -9.30 32.13
C PRO A 37 -0.61 -8.32 32.37
N GLY A 38 -0.18 -7.59 31.33
CA GLY A 38 0.88 -6.59 31.42
C GLY A 38 0.38 -5.14 31.52
N PHE A 39 -0.94 -4.93 31.61
CA PHE A 39 -1.52 -3.60 31.66
C PHE A 39 -1.38 -2.98 33.06
N ARG A 40 -0.42 -2.07 33.22
CA ARG A 40 -0.09 -1.42 34.49
C ARG A 40 -1.07 -0.32 34.95
N GLY A 41 -2.11 -0.02 34.16
CA GLY A 41 -3.08 1.02 34.50
C GLY A 41 -2.58 2.47 34.38
N GLU A 42 -1.38 2.70 33.84
CA GLU A 42 -0.79 4.03 33.61
C GLU A 42 -1.55 4.87 32.55
N SER A 43 -2.50 4.26 31.84
CA SER A 43 -3.35 4.92 30.84
C SER A 43 -4.76 4.38 30.92
N SER A 44 -5.75 5.08 30.37
CA SER A 44 -7.11 4.54 30.28
C SER A 44 -7.16 3.34 29.31
N VAL A 45 -8.07 2.41 29.54
CA VAL A 45 -8.33 1.28 28.63
C VAL A 45 -8.62 1.77 27.20
N GLY A 46 -9.41 2.85 27.07
CA GLY A 46 -9.70 3.45 25.78
C GLY A 46 -8.46 3.99 25.06
N THR A 47 -7.53 4.62 25.80
CA THR A 47 -6.24 5.08 25.27
C THR A 47 -5.42 3.90 24.77
N TYR A 48 -5.37 2.81 25.53
CA TYR A 48 -4.59 1.62 25.17
C TYR A 48 -5.17 0.91 23.93
N LEU A 49 -6.50 0.73 23.87
CA LEU A 49 -7.20 0.20 22.69
C LEU A 49 -6.97 1.07 21.45
N THR A 50 -7.09 2.39 21.59
CA THR A 50 -6.85 3.34 20.49
C THR A 50 -5.42 3.23 19.97
N ARG A 51 -4.42 3.09 20.86
CA ARG A 51 -3.03 2.87 20.47
C ARG A 51 -2.85 1.59 19.65
N ILE A 52 -3.48 0.48 20.06
CA ILE A 52 -3.44 -0.77 19.29
C ILE A 52 -4.09 -0.58 17.92
N ALA A 53 -5.25 0.06 17.85
CA ALA A 53 -5.98 0.31 16.61
C ALA A 53 -5.16 1.15 15.61
N ILE A 54 -4.52 2.22 16.08
CA ILE A 54 -3.63 3.05 15.27
C ILE A 54 -2.47 2.21 14.73
N ASN A 55 -1.80 1.44 15.59
CA ASN A 55 -0.65 0.63 15.18
C ASN A 55 -1.01 -0.41 14.12
N LEU A 56 -2.14 -1.12 14.30
CA LEU A 56 -2.63 -2.10 13.32
C LEU A 56 -2.99 -1.42 12.00
N SER A 57 -3.70 -0.30 12.06
CA SER A 57 -4.09 0.46 10.86
C SER A 57 -2.88 0.98 10.09
N LEU A 58 -1.85 1.51 10.77
CA LEU A 58 -0.61 1.93 10.14
C LEU A 58 0.13 0.78 9.46
N ASN A 59 0.15 -0.40 10.10
CA ASN A 59 0.73 -1.61 9.51
C ASN A 59 -0.02 -2.03 8.24
N GLU A 60 -1.35 -1.93 8.25
CA GLU A 60 -2.16 -2.23 7.09
C GLU A 60 -1.95 -1.25 5.94
N ILE A 61 -1.88 0.05 6.23
CA ILE A 61 -1.55 1.08 5.23
C ILE A 61 -0.20 0.77 4.57
N LYS A 62 0.82 0.43 5.37
CA LYS A 62 2.13 0.01 4.85
C LYS A 62 2.02 -1.23 3.98
N ARG A 63 1.25 -2.25 4.41
CA ARG A 63 1.02 -3.49 3.64
C ARG A 63 0.35 -3.20 2.29
N ARG A 64 -0.71 -2.39 2.27
CA ARG A 64 -1.42 -1.96 1.05
C ARG A 64 -0.49 -1.22 0.08
N LYS A 65 0.33 -0.30 0.59
CA LYS A 65 1.32 0.43 -0.22
C LYS A 65 2.34 -0.51 -0.86
N ARG A 66 2.87 -1.50 -0.12
CA ARG A 66 3.79 -2.50 -0.68
C ARG A 66 3.12 -3.34 -1.76
N ARG A 67 1.89 -3.83 -1.52
CA ARG A 67 1.12 -4.61 -2.50
C ARG A 67 0.90 -3.82 -3.81
N LYS A 68 0.51 -2.55 -3.70
CA LYS A 68 0.35 -1.66 -4.86
C LYS A 68 1.66 -1.48 -5.63
N ASN A 69 2.78 -1.27 -4.94
CA ASN A 69 4.08 -1.12 -5.60
C ASN A 69 4.51 -2.39 -6.34
N ILE A 70 4.26 -3.58 -5.76
CA ILE A 70 4.56 -4.86 -6.41
C ILE A 70 3.70 -5.01 -7.68
N PHE A 71 2.41 -4.70 -7.59
CA PHE A 71 1.50 -4.78 -8.73
C PHE A 71 1.94 -3.86 -9.88
N VAL A 72 2.20 -2.57 -9.59
CA VAL A 72 2.70 -1.61 -10.59
C VAL A 72 4.02 -2.08 -11.21
N LYS A 73 4.93 -2.66 -10.40
CA LYS A 73 6.21 -3.17 -10.91
C LYS A 73 6.02 -4.37 -11.83
N LYS A 74 5.04 -5.24 -11.54
CA LYS A 74 4.68 -6.38 -12.37
C LYS A 74 4.08 -5.93 -13.70
N GLU A 75 3.09 -5.03 -13.67
CA GLU A 75 2.48 -4.45 -14.89
C GLU A 75 3.54 -3.80 -15.78
N LEU A 76 4.45 -3.01 -15.19
CA LEU A 76 5.53 -2.38 -15.94
C LEU A 76 6.48 -3.41 -16.56
N SER A 77 6.79 -4.49 -15.84
CA SER A 77 7.65 -5.57 -16.36
C SER A 77 6.98 -6.31 -17.52
N GLU A 78 5.67 -6.59 -17.43
CA GLU A 78 4.90 -7.24 -18.50
C GLU A 78 4.83 -6.34 -19.73
N LEU A 79 4.64 -5.03 -19.54
CA LEU A 79 4.65 -4.06 -20.64
C LEU A 79 6.02 -3.97 -21.33
N ILE A 80 7.12 -3.98 -20.56
CA ILE A 80 8.49 -3.97 -21.10
C ILE A 80 8.74 -5.23 -21.93
N ASN A 81 8.37 -6.40 -21.41
CA ASN A 81 8.55 -7.67 -22.12
C ASN A 81 7.75 -7.70 -23.44
N TYR A 82 6.51 -7.21 -23.41
CA TYR A 82 5.68 -7.11 -24.62
C TYR A 82 6.33 -6.21 -25.68
N ILE A 83 6.90 -5.06 -25.29
CA ILE A 83 7.59 -4.15 -26.22
C ILE A 83 8.86 -4.81 -26.78
N ASP A 84 9.63 -5.53 -25.97
CA ASP A 84 10.85 -6.20 -26.42
C ASP A 84 10.56 -7.36 -27.37
N GLU A 85 9.51 -8.16 -27.11
CA GLU A 85 9.08 -9.26 -27.97
C GLU A 85 8.47 -8.79 -29.29
N ASN A 86 7.77 -7.64 -29.28
CA ASN A 86 7.13 -7.06 -30.46
C ASN A 86 7.94 -5.90 -31.06
N LYS A 87 9.27 -5.85 -30.80
CA LYS A 87 10.15 -4.87 -31.41
C LYS A 87 10.00 -4.98 -32.94
N PRO A 88 9.53 -3.94 -33.64
CA PRO A 88 9.71 -3.91 -35.09
C PRO A 88 11.22 -3.99 -35.37
N ASP A 89 11.61 -4.64 -36.48
CA ASP A 89 12.99 -4.63 -36.95
C ASP A 89 13.38 -3.20 -37.36
N VAL A 90 13.71 -2.37 -36.38
CA VAL A 90 14.17 -0.98 -36.55
C VAL A 90 15.69 -0.96 -36.69
N SER A 91 16.18 -1.67 -37.70
CA SER A 91 17.55 -1.51 -38.18
C SER A 91 17.74 -0.20 -38.97
N GLY A 92 16.67 0.55 -39.26
CA GLY A 92 16.69 1.78 -40.08
C GLY A 92 16.74 3.13 -39.34
N ASP A 93 15.88 3.39 -38.35
CA ASP A 93 15.56 4.78 -37.97
C ASP A 93 15.70 5.07 -36.47
N LYS A 94 16.94 5.19 -35.99
CA LYS A 94 17.25 5.72 -34.63
C LYS A 94 16.66 7.11 -34.39
N GLU A 95 16.40 7.88 -35.45
CA GLU A 95 15.80 9.22 -35.36
C GLU A 95 14.31 9.19 -35.03
N MET A 96 13.54 8.22 -35.55
CA MET A 96 12.11 8.08 -35.22
C MET A 96 11.92 7.63 -33.77
N ILE A 97 12.78 6.74 -33.29
CA ILE A 97 12.77 6.28 -31.90
C ILE A 97 13.02 7.46 -30.94
N ASN A 98 13.99 8.33 -31.24
CA ASN A 98 14.26 9.51 -30.41
C ASN A 98 13.07 10.49 -30.36
N ARG A 99 12.36 10.69 -31.48
CA ARG A 99 11.15 11.53 -31.49
C ARG A 99 10.00 10.90 -30.68
N ALA A 100 9.83 9.59 -30.73
CA ALA A 100 8.82 8.88 -29.92
C ALA A 100 9.15 8.89 -28.42
N ILE A 101 10.42 8.80 -28.03
CA ILE A 101 10.86 8.95 -26.64
C ILE A 101 10.60 10.38 -26.12
N GLN A 102 10.69 11.38 -26.99
CA GLN A 102 10.36 12.77 -26.67
C GLN A 102 8.85 13.04 -26.55
N SER A 103 7.98 12.23 -27.17
CA SER A 103 6.54 12.35 -27.00
C SER A 103 5.99 11.64 -25.76
N LEU A 104 6.76 10.73 -25.14
CA LEU A 104 6.36 10.07 -23.90
C LEU A 104 6.51 10.98 -22.66
N ASN A 105 5.57 10.81 -21.73
CA ASN A 105 5.52 11.52 -20.44
C ASN A 105 6.84 11.36 -19.65
N PRO A 106 7.38 12.45 -19.05
CA PRO A 106 8.70 12.49 -18.42
C PRO A 106 8.96 11.42 -17.35
N LYS A 107 7.92 10.89 -16.68
CA LYS A 107 8.08 9.80 -15.70
C LYS A 107 8.54 8.46 -16.30
N PHE A 108 8.25 8.20 -17.57
CA PHE A 108 8.67 6.96 -18.27
C PHE A 108 10.01 7.13 -18.99
N ARG A 109 10.41 8.37 -19.29
CA ARG A 109 11.67 8.69 -19.97
C ARG A 109 12.90 8.42 -19.09
N SER A 110 12.81 8.69 -17.79
CA SER A 110 13.94 8.50 -16.86
C SER A 110 14.35 7.04 -16.67
N VAL A 111 13.43 6.10 -16.86
CA VAL A 111 13.69 4.65 -16.72
C VAL A 111 14.44 4.09 -17.93
N LEU A 112 14.27 4.70 -19.11
CA LEU A 112 14.91 4.25 -20.36
C LEU A 112 16.29 4.88 -20.61
N VAL A 113 16.58 6.06 -20.06
CA VAL A 113 17.85 6.79 -20.29
C VAL A 113 19.00 6.33 -19.37
N LEU A 114 18.72 5.56 -18.30
CA LEU A 114 19.74 5.11 -17.33
C LEU A 114 20.25 3.67 -17.58
N ARG A 115 20.31 3.22 -18.85
CA ARG A 115 21.04 2.01 -19.23
C ARG A 115 22.17 2.33 -20.18
#